data_AF-A0A1V5VSW3-F1
#
_entry.id   AF-A0A1V5VSW3-F1
#
_cell.length_a   1.000
_cell.length_b   1.000
_cell.length_c   1.000
_cell.angle_alpha   90.00
_cell.angle_beta   90.00
_cell.angle_gamma   90.00
#
_symmetry.space_group_name_H-M   'P 1'
#
loop_
_entity.id
_entity.type
_entity.pdbx_description
1 polymer ?
#
loop_
_entity_poly.entity_id
_entity_poly.type
_entity_poly.pdbx_seq_one_letter_code
_entity_poly.pdbx_strand_id
1 'polypeptide(L)'
;MFSSCFSLQSIDLSATNVGAVTPVGNFSSFTNGTTSLIKCRLPQAKWSFTVANNPLTAAELNLLFGDLFDLTSLTSQTITITGCTGAATCDRTIATSKNWTVIG
;
A
#
# COMPACT_ATOMS: atom_id res chain seq x y z
N MET A 1 -9.80 7.27 1.29
CA MET A 1 -9.46 8.63 1.77
C MET A 1 -9.03 9.49 0.59
N PHE A 2 -8.02 9.05 -0.17
CA PHE A 2 -7.52 9.72 -1.37
C PHE A 2 -8.06 9.07 -2.65
N SER A 3 -9.33 8.68 -2.65
CA SER A 3 -9.94 8.02 -3.81
C SER A 3 -10.12 9.03 -4.94
N SER A 4 -9.78 8.64 -6.16
CA SER A 4 -9.95 9.44 -7.38
C SER A 4 -9.19 10.77 -7.35
N CYS A 5 -8.12 10.87 -6.56
CA CYS A 5 -7.25 12.04 -6.56
C CYS A 5 -6.24 11.96 -7.72
N PHE A 6 -6.69 12.26 -8.95
CA PHE A 6 -5.93 12.08 -10.20
C PHE A 6 -4.64 12.92 -10.33
N SER A 7 -4.45 13.92 -9.47
CA SER A 7 -3.26 14.77 -9.47
C SER A 7 -2.37 14.58 -8.22
N LEU A 8 -2.76 13.68 -7.31
CA LEU A 8 -2.05 13.49 -6.05
C LEU A 8 -0.79 12.64 -6.29
N GLN A 9 0.38 13.28 -6.15
CA GLN A 9 1.66 12.62 -6.41
C GLN A 9 2.29 11.99 -5.17
N SER A 10 1.97 12.48 -3.97
CA SER A 10 2.62 12.05 -2.74
C SER A 10 1.61 11.89 -1.61
N ILE A 11 1.66 10.74 -0.95
CA ILE A 11 1.04 10.50 0.35
C ILE A 11 2.15 10.20 1.36
N ASP A 12 2.15 10.92 2.47
CA ASP A 12 3.04 10.67 3.60
C ASP A 12 2.24 10.72 4.89
N LEU A 13 1.93 9.55 5.45
CA LEU A 13 1.21 9.39 6.72
C LEU A 13 2.13 8.91 7.84
N SER A 14 3.44 9.19 7.75
CA SER A 14 4.42 8.77 8.76
C SER A 14 4.16 9.31 10.17
N ALA A 15 3.46 10.44 10.30
CA ALA A 15 3.04 11.02 11.57
C ALA A 15 1.64 10.56 12.03
N THR A 16 1.02 9.61 11.33
CA THR A 16 -0.34 9.12 11.62
C THR A 16 -0.31 7.68 12.12
N ASN A 17 -1.15 7.36 13.11
CA ASN A 17 -1.34 5.97 13.55
C ASN A 17 -2.26 5.20 12.58
N VAL A 18 -1.76 4.84 11.40
CA VAL A 18 -2.55 4.16 10.36
C VAL A 18 -3.03 2.77 10.81
N GLY A 19 -2.26 2.08 11.68
CA GLY A 19 -2.64 0.77 12.22
C GLY A 19 -3.88 0.77 13.12
N ALA A 20 -4.26 1.94 13.64
CA ALA A 20 -5.45 2.11 14.47
C ALA A 20 -6.76 2.31 13.67
N VAL A 21 -6.70 2.40 12.34
CA VAL A 21 -7.91 2.50 11.51
C VAL A 21 -8.82 1.31 11.83
N THR A 22 -10.08 1.56 12.15
CA THR A 22 -11.13 0.54 12.28
C THR A 22 -12.46 1.14 11.82
N PRO A 23 -13.40 0.34 11.29
CA PRO A 23 -13.26 -1.04 10.82
C PRO A 23 -12.52 -1.14 9.46
N VAL A 24 -12.24 -2.36 8.99
CA VAL A 24 -11.51 -2.66 7.72
C VAL A 24 -12.06 -1.90 6.49
N GLY A 25 -13.38 -1.67 6.44
CA GLY A 25 -14.04 -0.95 5.34
C GLY A 25 -13.57 0.50 5.15
N ASN A 26 -12.97 1.12 6.18
CA ASN A 26 -12.44 2.48 6.08
C ASN A 26 -11.15 2.56 5.25
N PHE A 27 -10.53 1.42 4.91
CA PHE A 27 -9.24 1.36 4.23
C PHE A 27 -9.30 0.77 2.80
N SER A 28 -10.38 0.09 2.43
CA SER A 28 -10.48 -0.66 1.15
C SER A 28 -10.34 0.23 -0.10
N SER A 29 -10.77 1.48 -0.04
CA SER A 29 -10.66 2.48 -1.13
C SER A 29 -9.67 3.60 -0.79
N PHE A 30 -8.57 3.28 -0.11
CA PHE A 30 -7.66 4.30 0.40
C PHE A 30 -7.02 5.15 -0.71
N THR A 31 -6.44 4.53 -1.76
CA THR A 31 -5.86 5.23 -2.94
C THR A 31 -6.49 4.85 -4.29
N ASN A 32 -7.68 4.23 -4.28
CA ASN A 32 -8.32 3.76 -5.50
C ASN A 32 -8.50 4.90 -6.53
N GLY A 33 -8.03 4.72 -7.76
CA GLY A 33 -8.18 5.70 -8.84
C GLY A 33 -7.27 6.94 -8.75
N THR A 34 -6.19 6.92 -7.98
CA THR A 34 -5.22 8.04 -7.90
C THR A 34 -4.37 8.21 -9.16
N THR A 35 -3.93 7.11 -9.79
CA THR A 35 -3.21 7.03 -11.07
C THR A 35 -1.97 7.92 -11.26
N SER A 36 -1.52 8.63 -10.24
CA SER A 36 -0.47 9.66 -10.30
C SER A 36 0.50 9.61 -9.12
N LEU A 37 0.29 8.71 -8.16
CA LEU A 37 1.17 8.58 -6.99
C LEU A 37 2.55 8.07 -7.39
N ILE A 38 3.56 8.86 -7.07
CA ILE A 38 4.98 8.49 -7.18
C ILE A 38 5.60 8.19 -5.82
N LYS A 39 4.94 8.60 -4.73
CA LYS A 39 5.35 8.35 -3.33
C LYS A 39 4.15 7.96 -2.48
N CYS A 40 4.27 6.91 -1.66
CA CYS A 40 3.22 6.45 -0.77
C CYS A 40 3.82 5.84 0.50
N ARG A 41 3.75 6.58 1.61
CA ARG A 41 4.20 6.12 2.93
C ARG A 41 3.02 5.95 3.89
N LEU A 42 2.80 4.72 4.34
CA LEU A 42 1.67 4.31 5.17
C LEU A 42 2.11 3.43 6.37
N PRO A 43 2.98 3.91 7.28
CA PRO A 43 3.50 3.09 8.36
C PRO A 43 2.39 2.44 9.19
N GLN A 44 2.55 1.14 9.45
CA GLN A 44 1.60 0.29 10.17
C GLN A 44 0.26 0.08 9.45
N ALA A 45 0.18 0.27 8.12
CA ALA A 45 -1.01 -0.09 7.36
C ALA A 45 -1.37 -1.56 7.59
N LYS A 46 -2.58 -1.81 8.13
CA LYS A 46 -3.01 -3.13 8.62
C LYS A 46 -4.10 -3.77 7.77
N TRP A 47 -4.76 -3.03 6.89
CA TRP A 47 -5.91 -3.51 6.13
C TRP A 47 -5.62 -3.59 4.65
N SER A 48 -6.34 -4.47 3.95
CA SER A 48 -6.21 -4.60 2.50
C SER A 48 -6.46 -3.28 1.78
N PHE A 49 -5.64 -2.98 0.77
CA PHE A 49 -5.74 -1.77 -0.04
C PHE A 49 -5.09 -1.97 -1.42
N THR A 50 -5.31 -0.99 -2.29
CA THR A 50 -4.70 -0.93 -3.62
C THR A 50 -3.88 0.33 -3.76
N VAL A 51 -2.79 0.25 -4.52
CA VAL A 51 -2.06 1.36 -5.14
C VAL A 51 -1.96 1.15 -6.66
N ALA A 52 -2.79 0.29 -7.23
CA ALA A 52 -2.76 -0.09 -8.64
C ALA A 52 -2.78 1.11 -9.59
N ASN A 53 -2.15 0.93 -10.75
CA ASN A 53 -2.05 1.91 -11.85
C ASN A 53 -1.38 3.24 -11.46
N ASN A 54 -0.56 3.26 -10.40
CA ASN A 54 0.24 4.42 -10.03
C ASN A 54 1.70 4.28 -10.51
N PRO A 55 2.39 5.37 -10.86
CA PRO A 55 3.80 5.36 -11.26
C PRO A 55 4.80 5.09 -10.10
N LEU A 56 4.45 4.22 -9.15
CA LEU A 56 5.32 3.81 -8.05
C LEU A 56 6.45 2.92 -8.59
N THR A 57 7.69 3.35 -8.36
CA THR A 57 8.89 2.59 -8.72
C THR A 57 9.07 1.38 -7.81
N ALA A 58 9.94 0.44 -8.17
CA ALA A 58 10.21 -0.73 -7.33
C ALA A 58 10.79 -0.33 -5.96
N ALA A 59 11.63 0.70 -5.94
CA ALA A 59 12.18 1.24 -4.70
C ALA A 59 11.06 1.78 -3.79
N GLU A 60 10.10 2.52 -4.35
CA GLU A 60 8.98 3.05 -3.56
C GLU A 60 8.02 1.95 -3.09
N LEU A 61 7.73 0.96 -3.93
CA LEU A 61 6.95 -0.21 -3.52
C LEU A 61 7.62 -0.97 -2.38
N ASN A 62 8.95 -1.14 -2.42
CA ASN A 62 9.70 -1.78 -1.34
C ASN A 62 9.62 -0.99 -0.03
N LEU A 63 9.68 0.35 -0.09
CA LEU A 63 9.46 1.20 1.08
C LEU A 63 8.03 1.05 1.62
N LEU A 64 7.02 1.03 0.75
CA LEU A 64 5.62 0.80 1.14
C LEU A 64 5.41 -0.59 1.74
N PHE A 65 6.07 -1.64 1.24
CA PHE A 65 6.06 -2.97 1.87
C PHE A 65 6.71 -2.94 3.26
N GLY A 66 7.77 -2.14 3.41
CA GLY A 66 8.40 -1.85 4.70
C GLY A 66 7.44 -1.22 5.71
N ASP A 67 6.48 -0.41 5.25
CA ASP A 67 5.48 0.23 6.08
C ASP A 67 4.34 -0.70 6.54
N LEU A 68 4.12 -1.84 5.87
CA LEU A 68 3.03 -2.76 6.20
C LEU A 68 3.16 -3.31 7.62
N PHE A 69 2.02 -3.46 8.30
CA PHE A 69 1.92 -4.10 9.62
C PHE A 69 2.33 -5.58 9.54
N ASP A 70 2.93 -6.10 10.61
CA ASP A 70 3.27 -7.53 10.72
C ASP A 70 2.01 -8.35 11.05
N LEU A 71 1.49 -9.10 10.07
CA LEU A 71 0.30 -9.92 10.21
C LEU A 71 0.62 -11.40 10.49
N THR A 72 1.84 -11.76 10.87
CA THR A 72 2.23 -13.18 11.07
C THR A 72 1.41 -13.90 12.16
N SER A 73 0.85 -13.16 13.12
CA SER A 73 -0.07 -13.67 14.15
C SER A 73 -1.55 -13.38 13.86
N LEU A 74 -1.86 -12.85 12.68
CA LEU A 74 -3.17 -12.34 12.30
C LEU A 74 -3.62 -12.92 10.94
N THR A 75 -4.87 -12.66 10.56
CA THR A 75 -5.36 -13.01 9.23
C THR A 75 -4.64 -12.18 8.16
N SER A 76 -4.18 -12.84 7.09
CA SER A 76 -3.49 -12.18 5.97
C SER A 76 -4.35 -11.10 5.33
N GLN A 77 -3.70 -10.09 4.76
CA GLN A 77 -4.33 -9.02 3.98
C GLN A 77 -3.69 -8.90 2.61
N THR A 78 -4.34 -8.16 1.73
CA THR A 78 -3.93 -8.00 0.33
C THR A 78 -3.49 -6.57 0.03
N ILE A 79 -2.33 -6.43 -0.59
CA ILE A 79 -1.93 -5.21 -1.29
C ILE A 79 -1.96 -5.47 -2.80
N THR A 80 -2.69 -4.65 -3.54
CA THR A 80 -2.74 -4.72 -5.00
C THR A 80 -1.86 -3.63 -5.61
N ILE A 81 -0.87 -4.04 -6.40
CA ILE A 81 0.13 -3.19 -7.06
C ILE A 81 0.07 -3.30 -8.60
N THR A 82 -0.92 -4.02 -9.15
CA THR A 82 -1.08 -4.22 -10.60
C THR A 82 -0.97 -2.91 -11.37
N GLY A 83 -0.20 -2.90 -12.46
CA GLY A 83 -0.01 -1.71 -13.29
C GLY A 83 0.90 -0.64 -12.69
N CYS A 84 1.52 -0.87 -11.52
CA CYS A 84 2.57 0.03 -11.03
C CYS A 84 3.87 -0.15 -11.82
N THR A 85 4.59 0.94 -12.07
CA THR A 85 5.85 0.93 -12.84
C THR A 85 6.88 -0.06 -12.27
N GLY A 86 6.96 -0.19 -10.94
CA GLY A 86 7.86 -1.10 -10.24
C GLY A 86 7.34 -2.51 -10.00
N ALA A 87 6.13 -2.87 -10.42
CA ALA A 87 5.46 -4.08 -9.93
C ALA A 87 6.19 -5.39 -10.31
N ALA A 88 6.87 -5.40 -11.45
CA ALA A 88 7.62 -6.56 -11.94
C ALA A 88 9.00 -6.72 -11.27
N THR A 89 9.57 -5.65 -10.70
CA THR A 89 10.94 -5.62 -10.18
C THR A 89 11.03 -5.35 -8.69
N CYS A 90 9.92 -5.07 -8.02
CA CYS A 90 9.85 -4.94 -6.57
C CYS A 90 10.16 -6.27 -5.84
N ASP A 91 10.64 -6.16 -4.61
CA ASP A 91 10.89 -7.29 -3.74
C ASP A 91 9.64 -7.60 -2.93
N ARG A 92 8.86 -8.57 -3.41
CA ARG A 92 7.61 -9.00 -2.76
C ARG A 92 7.86 -9.72 -1.43
N THR A 93 9.08 -10.19 -1.17
CA THR A 93 9.39 -10.94 0.05
C THR A 93 9.25 -10.09 1.31
N ILE A 94 9.45 -8.77 1.20
CA ILE A 94 9.27 -7.81 2.29
C ILE A 94 7.82 -7.82 2.83
N ALA A 95 6.85 -7.96 1.93
CA ALA A 95 5.43 -8.02 2.30
C ALA A 95 5.02 -9.45 2.71
N THR A 96 5.43 -10.47 1.95
CA THR A 96 5.03 -11.85 2.24
C THR A 96 5.63 -12.38 3.54
N SER A 97 6.82 -11.93 3.95
CA SER A 97 7.39 -12.26 5.27
C SER A 97 6.55 -11.73 6.43
N LYS A 98 5.71 -10.72 6.19
CA LYS A 98 4.77 -10.14 7.14
C LYS A 98 3.34 -10.70 6.99
N ASN A 99 3.18 -11.83 6.30
CA ASN A 99 1.90 -12.48 6.01
C ASN A 99 0.93 -11.65 5.14
N TRP A 100 1.47 -10.85 4.21
CA TRP A 100 0.67 -10.17 3.17
C TRP A 100 0.63 -10.96 1.87
N THR A 101 -0.51 -10.90 1.19
CA THR A 101 -0.65 -11.30 -0.21
C THR A 101 -0.39 -10.10 -1.11
N VAL A 102 0.52 -10.23 -2.07
CA VAL A 102 0.80 -9.19 -3.06
C VAL A 102 0.21 -9.60 -4.41
N ILE A 103 -0.77 -8.84 -4.91
CA ILE A 103 -1.34 -9.02 -6.25
C ILE A 103 -0.72 -7.98 -7.18
N GLY A 104 -0.07 -8.42 -8.24
CA GLY A 104 0.67 -7.53 -9.14
C GLY A 104 1.29 -8.23 -10.31
#